data_AF-A0A2S9N295-F1
#
_entry.id   AF-A0A2S9N295-F1
#
_cell.length_a   1.000
_cell.length_b   1.000
_cell.length_c   1.000
_cell.angle_alpha   90.00
_cell.angle_beta   90.00
_cell.angle_gamma   90.00
#
_symmetry.space_group_name_H-M   'P 1'
#
loop_
_entity.id
_entity.type
_entity.pdbx_description
1 polymer ?
#
loop_
_entity_poly.entity_id
_entity_poly.type
_entity_poly.pdbx_seq_one_letter_code
_entity_poly.pdbx_strand_id
1 'polypeptide(L)'
;MDHWRLAYLGIRQVPRELSEFELATFFTFSKRERVAIDSRRTDLFRLAVALHIGFLRMTGRPLGSYKQIPTVLWRHLGRQLNVKPPDLGTLRSLYDGNLKTLSDHQRFARDAINFRAIAEHQRRYVIRWLKEQLTGRPERGQLTNDLKRWFYEHRIVIPPERMLRQFVVQA
;
A
#
# COMPACT_ATOMS: atom_id res chain seq x y z
N MET A 1 -5.61 14.14 5.34
CA MET A 1 -6.18 12.77 5.23
C MET A 1 -7.19 12.52 6.34
N ASP A 2 -8.33 11.89 6.07
CA ASP A 2 -9.36 11.54 7.09
C ASP A 2 -8.80 10.66 8.21
N HIS A 3 -9.28 10.85 9.44
CA HIS A 3 -8.74 10.17 10.63
C HIS A 3 -8.88 8.63 10.57
N TRP A 4 -10.00 8.13 10.04
CA TRP A 4 -10.27 6.69 9.95
C TRP A 4 -9.25 5.94 9.07
N ARG A 5 -8.66 6.61 8.07
CA ARG A 5 -7.65 5.99 7.19
C ARG A 5 -6.34 5.68 7.90
N LEU A 6 -6.03 6.39 8.99
CA LEU A 6 -4.80 6.19 9.75
C LEU A 6 -4.67 4.77 10.30
N ALA A 7 -5.81 4.12 10.63
CA ALA A 7 -5.84 2.76 11.16
C ALA A 7 -5.22 1.73 10.19
N TYR A 8 -5.25 1.99 8.89
CA TYR A 8 -4.67 1.09 7.87
C TYR A 8 -3.20 1.38 7.58
N LEU A 9 -2.68 2.54 7.96
CA LEU A 9 -1.33 2.92 7.59
C LEU A 9 -0.30 1.99 8.26
N GLY A 10 0.50 1.36 7.42
CA GLY A 10 1.57 0.49 7.86
C GLY A 10 1.17 -0.97 8.11
N ILE A 11 -0.10 -1.36 7.97
CA ILE A 11 -0.50 -2.77 8.10
C ILE A 11 0.15 -3.62 7.00
N ARG A 12 0.38 -4.90 7.28
CA ARG A 12 1.13 -5.82 6.40
C ARG A 12 0.26 -6.85 5.69
N GLN A 13 -0.99 -6.97 6.09
CA GLN A 13 -1.93 -7.96 5.57
C GLN A 13 -3.23 -7.25 5.24
N VAL A 14 -3.94 -7.77 4.23
CA VAL A 14 -5.26 -7.27 3.89
C VAL A 14 -6.21 -7.50 5.08
N PRO A 15 -6.95 -6.49 5.54
CA PRO A 15 -7.97 -6.67 6.57
C PRO A 15 -8.94 -7.79 6.18
N ARG A 16 -9.35 -8.62 7.14
CA ARG A 16 -10.26 -9.75 6.88
C ARG A 16 -11.65 -9.31 6.44
N GLU A 17 -12.07 -8.17 6.96
CA GLU A 17 -13.34 -7.55 6.71
C GLU A 17 -13.06 -6.19 6.08
N LEU A 18 -13.77 -5.91 4.98
CA LEU A 18 -13.73 -4.62 4.31
C LEU A 18 -15.15 -4.20 3.99
N SER A 19 -15.52 -2.98 4.40
CA SER A 19 -16.82 -2.40 4.08
C SER A 19 -16.91 -2.04 2.59
N GLU A 20 -18.12 -1.86 2.05
CA GLU A 20 -18.29 -1.38 0.67
C GLU A 20 -17.64 -0.01 0.46
N PHE A 21 -17.69 0.85 1.48
CA PHE A 21 -17.03 2.15 1.47
C PHE A 21 -15.51 2.03 1.37
N GLU A 22 -14.88 1.12 2.13
CA GLU A 22 -13.44 0.86 2.05
C GLU A 22 -13.05 0.28 0.68
N LEU A 23 -13.85 -0.65 0.15
CA LEU A 23 -13.66 -1.22 -1.18
C LEU A 23 -13.73 -0.14 -2.26
N ALA A 24 -14.76 0.70 -2.22
CA ALA A 24 -14.91 1.83 -3.15
C ALA A 24 -13.75 2.83 -3.02
N THR A 25 -13.32 3.12 -1.79
CA THR A 25 -12.24 4.09 -1.54
C THR A 25 -10.87 3.60 -2.02
N PHE A 26 -10.54 2.34 -1.76
CA PHE A 26 -9.19 1.83 -1.96
C PHE A 26 -9.03 0.93 -3.18
N PHE A 27 -10.09 0.29 -3.66
CA PHE A 27 -10.03 -0.73 -4.72
C PHE A 27 -10.86 -0.38 -5.96
N THR A 28 -11.23 0.89 -6.12
CA THR A 28 -11.72 1.46 -7.37
C THR A 28 -10.58 2.20 -8.08
N PHE A 29 -10.59 2.22 -9.42
CA PHE A 29 -9.47 2.71 -10.22
C PHE A 29 -9.88 3.86 -11.13
N SER A 30 -9.06 4.91 -11.15
CA SER A 30 -9.17 6.00 -12.12
C SER A 30 -8.93 5.50 -13.54
N LYS A 31 -9.32 6.30 -14.55
CA LYS A 31 -9.06 5.99 -15.96
C LYS A 31 -7.58 5.72 -16.25
N ARG A 32 -6.67 6.51 -15.66
CA ARG A 32 -5.22 6.33 -15.81
C ARG A 32 -4.75 4.99 -15.26
N GLU A 33 -5.21 4.63 -14.07
CA GLU A 33 -4.87 3.36 -13.43
C GLU A 33 -5.47 2.18 -14.20
N ARG A 34 -6.68 2.32 -14.75
CA ARG A 34 -7.32 1.30 -15.61
C ARG A 34 -6.49 1.04 -16.86
N VAL A 35 -6.08 2.08 -17.58
CA VAL A 35 -5.20 1.94 -18.76
C VAL A 35 -3.90 1.20 -18.38
N ALA A 36 -3.29 1.55 -17.25
CA ALA A 36 -2.10 0.86 -16.77
C ALA A 36 -2.38 -0.62 -16.45
N ILE A 37 -3.46 -0.92 -15.71
CA ILE A 37 -3.86 -2.29 -15.35
C ILE A 37 -4.15 -3.10 -16.61
N ASP A 38 -4.94 -2.56 -17.53
CA ASP A 38 -5.40 -3.25 -18.74
C ASP A 38 -4.27 -3.55 -19.73
N SER A 39 -3.12 -2.87 -19.60
CA SER A 39 -1.87 -3.20 -20.32
C SER A 39 -1.26 -4.55 -19.93
N ARG A 40 -1.70 -5.17 -18.82
CA ARG A 40 -1.24 -6.50 -18.42
C ARG A 40 -1.85 -7.57 -19.34
N ARG A 41 -1.03 -8.57 -19.68
CA ARG A 41 -1.33 -9.58 -20.71
C ARG A 41 -2.51 -10.48 -20.39
N THR A 42 -2.75 -10.79 -19.12
CA THR A 42 -3.81 -11.71 -18.71
C THR A 42 -4.66 -11.11 -17.59
N ASP A 43 -5.90 -11.56 -17.54
CA ASP A 43 -6.87 -11.18 -16.51
C ASP A 43 -6.38 -11.47 -15.09
N LEU A 44 -5.69 -12.60 -14.90
CA LEU A 44 -5.05 -12.93 -13.63
C LEU A 44 -4.00 -11.88 -13.22
N PHE A 45 -3.16 -11.43 -14.17
CA PHE A 45 -2.18 -10.38 -13.90
C PHE A 45 -2.84 -9.03 -13.65
N ARG A 46 -3.91 -8.69 -14.39
CA ARG A 46 -4.71 -7.47 -14.17
C ARG A 46 -5.27 -7.44 -12.75
N LEU A 47 -5.90 -8.52 -12.30
CA LEU A 47 -6.42 -8.66 -10.94
C LEU A 47 -5.31 -8.57 -9.89
N ALA A 48 -4.18 -9.24 -10.11
CA ALA A 48 -3.05 -9.22 -9.19
C ALA A 48 -2.51 -7.80 -9.02
N VAL A 49 -2.22 -7.07 -10.09
CA VAL A 49 -1.69 -5.69 -9.98
C VAL A 49 -2.72 -4.72 -9.42
N ALA A 50 -4.02 -4.89 -9.71
CA ALA A 50 -5.09 -4.10 -9.14
C ALA A 50 -5.17 -4.27 -7.61
N LEU A 51 -5.01 -5.50 -7.12
CA LEU A 51 -4.91 -5.79 -5.69
C LEU A 51 -3.69 -5.09 -5.04
N HIS A 52 -2.52 -5.13 -5.70
CA HIS A 52 -1.32 -4.42 -5.21
C HIS A 52 -1.51 -2.89 -5.16
N ILE A 53 -2.14 -2.30 -6.19
CA ILE A 53 -2.44 -0.86 -6.23
C ILE A 53 -3.35 -0.49 -5.05
N GLY A 54 -4.46 -1.20 -4.88
CA GLY A 54 -5.43 -0.85 -3.83
C GLY A 54 -4.87 -1.07 -2.43
N PHE A 55 -4.05 -2.11 -2.22
CA PHE A 55 -3.38 -2.32 -0.95
C PHE A 55 -2.34 -1.23 -0.64
N LEU A 56 -1.54 -0.82 -1.63
CA LEU A 56 -0.58 0.26 -1.45
C LEU A 56 -1.29 1.59 -1.16
N ARG A 57 -2.41 1.86 -1.85
CA ARG A 57 -3.26 3.02 -1.58
C ARG A 57 -3.88 2.98 -0.19
N MET A 58 -4.30 1.82 0.29
CA MET A 58 -4.88 1.67 1.62
C MET A 58 -3.84 1.86 2.73
N THR A 59 -2.65 1.27 2.56
CA THR A 59 -1.74 1.04 3.68
C THR A 59 -0.45 1.85 3.61
N GLY A 60 -0.13 2.45 2.46
CA GLY A 60 1.18 3.04 2.18
C GLY A 60 2.32 2.02 2.09
N ARG A 61 2.03 0.72 2.10
CA ARG A 61 3.03 -0.37 2.00
C ARG A 61 2.78 -1.27 0.79
N PRO A 62 3.83 -1.84 0.18
CA PRO A 62 3.67 -2.90 -0.80
C PRO A 62 3.08 -4.16 -0.16
N LEU A 63 2.19 -4.84 -0.87
CA LEU A 63 1.63 -6.12 -0.46
C LEU A 63 2.69 -7.21 -0.63
N GLY A 64 2.89 -8.01 0.42
CA GLY A 64 3.74 -9.21 0.34
C GLY A 64 3.07 -10.35 -0.44
N SER A 65 3.60 -11.57 -0.30
CA SER A 65 2.91 -12.75 -0.80
C SER A 65 1.56 -12.95 -0.09
N TYR A 66 0.60 -13.53 -0.81
CA TYR A 66 -0.79 -13.62 -0.37
C TYR A 66 -0.96 -14.65 0.76
N LYS A 67 -1.04 -14.18 2.01
CA LYS A 67 -1.45 -15.04 3.15
C LYS A 67 -2.96 -15.27 3.18
N GLN A 68 -3.73 -14.21 2.95
CA GLN A 68 -5.19 -14.21 2.95
C GLN A 68 -5.68 -13.01 2.13
N ILE A 69 -6.72 -13.24 1.31
CA ILE A 69 -7.44 -12.21 0.58
C ILE A 69 -8.94 -12.45 0.83
N PRO A 70 -9.70 -11.47 1.35
CA PRO A 70 -11.13 -11.63 1.55
C PRO A 70 -11.87 -11.86 0.22
N THR A 71 -12.81 -12.80 0.19
CA THR A 71 -13.62 -13.09 -1.00
C THR A 71 -14.38 -11.86 -1.48
N VAL A 72 -14.84 -11.00 -0.56
CA VAL A 72 -15.53 -9.75 -0.92
C VAL A 72 -14.65 -8.80 -1.72
N LEU A 73 -13.38 -8.66 -1.34
CA LEU A 73 -12.39 -7.88 -2.07
C LEU A 73 -12.10 -8.50 -3.44
N TRP A 74 -11.89 -9.81 -3.48
CA TRP A 74 -11.57 -10.52 -4.73
C TRP A 74 -12.71 -10.40 -5.76
N ARG A 75 -13.96 -10.52 -5.29
CA ARG A 75 -15.16 -10.30 -6.11
C ARG A 75 -15.32 -8.84 -6.53
N HIS A 76 -15.02 -7.89 -5.65
CA HIS A 76 -15.05 -6.47 -5.97
C HIS A 76 -14.08 -6.13 -7.11
N LEU A 77 -12.84 -6.65 -7.04
CA LEU A 77 -11.86 -6.48 -8.11
C LEU A 77 -12.35 -7.09 -9.43
N GLY A 78 -12.93 -8.28 -9.41
CA GLY A 78 -13.53 -8.88 -10.60
C GLY A 78 -14.55 -7.96 -11.28
N ARG A 79 -15.46 -7.39 -10.51
CA ARG A 79 -16.45 -6.42 -11.02
C ARG A 79 -15.80 -5.15 -11.56
N GLN A 80 -14.86 -4.57 -10.83
CA GLN A 80 -14.13 -3.36 -11.23
C GLN A 80 -13.35 -3.54 -12.54
N LEU A 81 -12.89 -4.76 -12.81
CA LEU A 81 -12.09 -5.07 -13.99
C LEU A 81 -12.89 -5.71 -15.14
N ASN A 82 -14.17 -6.02 -14.91
CA ASN A 82 -14.98 -6.88 -15.78
C ASN A 82 -14.31 -8.23 -16.09
N VAL A 83 -13.77 -8.87 -15.05
CA VAL A 83 -13.07 -10.16 -15.11
C VAL A 83 -13.73 -11.12 -14.13
N LYS A 84 -13.97 -12.37 -14.55
CA LYS A 84 -14.36 -13.44 -13.62
C LYS A 84 -13.13 -13.83 -12.77
N PRO A 85 -13.12 -13.55 -11.45
CA PRO A 85 -11.95 -13.87 -10.64
C PRO A 85 -11.76 -15.39 -10.56
N PRO A 86 -10.55 -15.91 -10.79
CA PRO A 86 -10.25 -17.31 -10.54
C PRO A 86 -10.25 -17.58 -9.03
N ASP A 87 -10.05 -18.84 -8.64
CA ASP A 87 -9.86 -19.18 -7.24
C ASP A 87 -8.59 -18.52 -6.67
N LEU A 88 -8.54 -18.37 -5.35
CA LEU A 88 -7.40 -17.75 -4.67
C LEU A 88 -6.13 -18.59 -4.72
N GLY A 89 -6.22 -19.91 -4.95
CA GLY A 89 -5.06 -20.79 -5.15
C GLY A 89 -4.31 -20.44 -6.44
N THR A 90 -5.05 -20.24 -7.54
CA THR A 90 -4.50 -19.76 -8.81
C THR A 90 -3.82 -18.40 -8.70
N LEU A 91 -4.32 -17.52 -7.84
CA LEU A 91 -3.64 -16.25 -7.56
C LEU A 91 -2.34 -16.45 -6.75
N ARG A 92 -2.33 -17.35 -5.77
CA ARG A 92 -1.14 -17.65 -4.95
C ARG A 92 -0.01 -18.26 -5.79
N SER A 93 -0.36 -19.17 -6.70
CA SER A 93 0.62 -19.86 -7.54
C SER A 93 1.42 -18.93 -8.46
N LEU A 94 0.94 -17.70 -8.73
CA LEU A 94 1.72 -16.66 -9.42
C LEU A 94 3.06 -16.35 -8.73
N TYR A 95 3.14 -16.54 -7.40
CA TYR A 95 4.29 -16.14 -6.60
C TYR A 95 5.03 -17.31 -5.95
N ASP A 96 4.54 -18.54 -6.09
CA ASP A 96 5.20 -19.73 -5.57
C ASP A 96 6.56 -19.89 -6.27
N GLY A 97 7.64 -19.69 -5.52
CA GLY A 97 9.02 -19.70 -6.05
C GLY A 97 9.39 -18.50 -6.94
N ASN A 98 8.49 -17.56 -7.21
CA ASN A 98 8.69 -16.47 -8.17
C ASN A 98 8.68 -15.08 -7.53
N LEU A 99 9.73 -14.79 -6.74
CA LEU A 99 9.91 -13.50 -6.07
C LEU A 99 10.06 -12.33 -7.06
N LYS A 100 10.54 -12.60 -8.28
CA LYS A 100 10.67 -11.60 -9.33
C LYS A 100 9.30 -11.05 -9.75
N THR A 101 8.32 -11.92 -9.96
CA THR A 101 6.96 -11.49 -10.35
C THR A 101 6.28 -10.69 -9.25
N LEU A 102 6.47 -11.08 -7.98
CA LEU A 102 6.00 -10.28 -6.85
C LEU A 102 6.63 -8.88 -6.82
N SER A 103 7.96 -8.80 -6.95
CA SER A 103 8.69 -7.52 -6.99
C SER A 103 8.26 -6.64 -8.17
N ASP A 104 8.05 -7.24 -9.33
CA ASP A 104 7.57 -6.56 -10.53
C ASP A 104 6.15 -5.97 -10.32
N HIS A 105 5.25 -6.71 -9.66
CA HIS A 105 3.90 -6.22 -9.34
C HIS A 105 3.92 -5.12 -8.28
N GLN A 106 4.79 -5.23 -7.25
CA GLN A 106 4.97 -4.18 -6.26
C GLN A 106 5.55 -2.90 -6.86
N ARG A 107 6.49 -3.02 -7.81
CA ARG A 107 7.02 -1.88 -8.58
C ARG A 107 5.93 -1.24 -9.43
N PHE A 108 5.20 -2.05 -10.20
CA PHE A 108 4.09 -1.57 -11.01
C PHE A 108 3.06 -0.78 -10.19
N ALA A 109 2.66 -1.29 -9.03
CA ALA A 109 1.69 -0.61 -8.17
C ALA A 109 2.21 0.73 -7.66
N ARG A 110 3.49 0.80 -7.25
CA ARG A 110 4.15 2.05 -6.85
C ARG A 110 4.10 3.08 -7.97
N ASP A 111 4.50 2.68 -9.18
CA ASP A 111 4.55 3.56 -10.34
C ASP A 111 3.14 4.05 -10.73
N ALA A 112 2.14 3.16 -10.71
CA ALA A 112 0.76 3.48 -11.08
C ALA A 112 0.15 4.61 -10.22
N ILE A 113 0.48 4.64 -8.92
CA ILE A 113 -0.04 5.64 -7.97
C ILE A 113 1.02 6.60 -7.42
N ASN A 114 2.15 6.71 -8.13
CA ASN A 114 3.26 7.62 -7.88
C ASN A 114 3.89 7.51 -6.48
N PHE A 115 3.91 6.32 -5.89
CA PHE A 115 4.65 6.04 -4.66
C PHE A 115 6.11 5.74 -4.97
N ARG A 116 7.03 6.25 -4.15
CA ARG A 116 8.48 6.06 -4.30
C ARG A 116 9.14 5.48 -3.06
N ALA A 117 10.31 4.87 -3.24
CA ALA A 117 11.19 4.57 -2.11
C ALA A 117 11.74 5.88 -1.52
N ILE A 118 12.08 5.86 -0.23
CA ILE A 118 12.66 7.03 0.43
C ILE A 118 14.07 7.32 -0.12
N ALA A 119 14.28 8.56 -0.57
CA ALA A 119 15.58 9.09 -0.99
C ALA A 119 16.32 9.74 0.19
N GLU A 120 17.63 9.93 0.06
CA GLU A 120 18.47 10.48 1.14
C GLU A 120 18.08 11.91 1.54
N HIS A 121 17.72 12.77 0.57
CA HIS A 121 17.20 14.11 0.90
C HIS A 121 15.87 14.06 1.68
N GLN A 122 15.02 13.07 1.42
CA GLN A 122 13.78 12.85 2.16
C GLN A 122 14.04 12.31 3.57
N ARG A 123 15.09 11.49 3.75
CA ARG A 123 15.56 11.06 5.09
C ARG A 123 15.97 12.26 5.94
N ARG A 124 16.78 13.16 5.39
CA ARG A 124 17.16 14.39 6.09
C ARG A 124 15.94 15.27 6.40
N TYR A 125 15.03 15.38 5.44
CA TYR A 125 13.83 16.21 5.61
C TYR A 125 12.89 15.67 6.69
N VAL A 126 12.61 14.35 6.74
CA VAL A 126 11.75 13.77 7.78
C VAL A 126 12.36 13.89 9.18
N ILE A 127 13.69 13.79 9.31
CA ILE A 127 14.38 13.98 10.60
C ILE A 127 14.26 15.43 11.06
N ARG A 128 14.46 16.40 10.18
CA ARG A 128 14.27 17.81 10.50
C ARG A 128 12.82 18.09 10.91
N TRP A 129 11.86 17.59 10.14
CA TRP A 129 10.44 17.72 10.46
C TRP A 129 10.11 17.10 11.83
N LEU A 130 10.67 15.94 12.16
CA LEU A 130 10.51 15.32 13.49
C LEU A 130 11.06 16.20 14.62
N LYS A 131 12.24 16.80 14.46
CA LYS A 131 12.82 17.73 15.45
C LYS A 131 11.90 18.92 15.71
N GLU A 132 11.34 19.47 14.65
CA GLU A 132 10.37 20.57 14.73
C GLU A 132 9.09 20.13 15.46
N GLN A 133 8.57 18.91 15.22
CA GLN A 133 7.40 18.38 15.92
C GLN A 133 7.65 18.07 17.40
N LEU A 134 8.86 17.65 17.76
CA LEU A 134 9.26 17.36 19.14
C LEU A 134 9.51 18.62 19.97
N THR A 135 9.78 19.74 19.30
CA THR A 135 10.01 21.02 19.97
C THR A 135 8.71 21.52 20.59
N GLY A 136 8.63 21.52 21.93
CA GLY A 136 7.45 21.97 22.67
C GLY A 136 6.35 20.92 22.89
N ARG A 137 6.58 19.65 22.54
CA ARG A 137 5.65 18.53 22.83
C ARG A 137 6.29 17.45 23.70
N PRO A 138 5.79 17.20 24.94
CA PRO A 138 6.31 16.13 25.78
C PRO A 138 5.79 14.74 25.37
N GLU A 139 4.66 14.66 24.65
CA GLU A 139 4.00 13.38 24.36
C GLU A 139 4.51 12.73 23.06
N ARG A 140 5.22 11.62 23.21
CA ARG A 140 5.81 10.85 22.09
C ARG A 140 4.89 9.77 21.53
N GLY A 141 3.71 9.55 22.13
CA GLY A 141 2.83 8.42 21.84
C GLY A 141 2.30 8.36 20.41
N GLN A 142 2.14 9.51 19.75
CA GLN A 142 1.55 9.58 18.40
C GLN A 142 2.58 9.67 17.26
N LEU A 143 3.88 9.83 17.56
CA LEU A 143 4.94 10.08 16.57
C LEU A 143 5.02 9.01 15.47
N THR A 144 4.76 7.75 15.82
CA THR A 144 4.77 6.66 14.82
C THR A 144 3.63 6.81 13.82
N ASN A 145 2.45 7.23 14.26
CA ASN A 145 1.31 7.47 13.38
C ASN A 145 1.50 8.73 12.55
N ASP A 146 2.08 9.78 13.15
CA ASP A 146 2.43 11.01 12.45
C ASP A 146 3.47 10.74 11.35
N LEU A 147 4.49 9.93 11.64
CA LEU A 147 5.45 9.49 10.62
C LEU A 147 4.79 8.71 9.50
N LYS A 148 3.96 7.71 9.81
CA LYS A 148 3.23 6.93 8.81
C LYS A 148 2.41 7.85 7.90
N ARG A 149 1.68 8.80 8.48
CA ARG A 149 0.93 9.83 7.75
C ARG A 149 1.86 10.66 6.87
N TRP A 150 2.96 11.17 7.42
CA TRP A 150 3.93 11.97 6.70
C TRP A 150 4.47 11.23 5.47
N PHE A 151 4.91 9.98 5.63
CA PHE A 151 5.37 9.14 4.53
C PHE A 151 4.31 8.97 3.45
N TYR A 152 3.08 8.66 3.87
CA TYR A 152 1.96 8.46 2.96
C TYR A 152 1.63 9.73 2.17
N GLU A 153 1.51 10.88 2.83
CA GLU A 153 1.15 12.17 2.22
C GLU A 153 2.24 12.65 1.23
N HIS A 154 3.50 12.34 1.49
CA HIS A 154 4.62 12.63 0.58
C HIS A 154 4.78 11.61 -0.56
N ARG A 155 3.85 10.64 -0.66
CA ARG A 155 3.88 9.51 -1.61
C ARG A 155 5.16 8.70 -1.51
N ILE A 156 5.64 8.48 -0.29
CA ILE A 156 6.80 7.63 0.00
C ILE A 156 6.29 6.35 0.66
N VAL A 157 6.80 5.20 0.22
CA VAL A 157 6.46 3.91 0.82
C VAL A 157 6.82 3.92 2.29
N ILE A 158 5.85 3.60 3.15
CA ILE A 158 6.01 3.58 4.60
C ILE A 158 7.07 2.51 4.96
N PRO A 159 8.19 2.91 5.59
CA PRO A 159 9.24 1.98 5.98
C PRO A 159 8.78 0.95 7.01
N PRO A 160 9.51 -0.17 7.18
CA PRO A 160 9.32 -1.07 8.33
C PRO A 160 9.43 -0.31 9.65
N GLU A 161 8.70 -0.77 10.65
CA GLU A 161 8.62 -0.14 11.97
C GLU A 161 9.99 0.07 12.64
N ARG A 162 10.93 -0.85 12.41
CA ARG A 162 12.33 -0.68 12.83
C ARG A 162 12.96 0.60 12.28
N MET A 163 12.73 0.92 11.01
CA MET A 163 13.27 2.13 10.39
C MET A 163 12.49 3.37 10.85
N LEU A 164 11.19 3.27 11.10
CA LEU A 164 10.41 4.36 11.71
C LEU A 164 10.98 4.73 13.10
N ARG A 165 11.27 3.72 13.93
CA ARG A 165 11.95 3.93 15.23
C ARG A 165 13.32 4.58 15.08
N GLN A 166 14.09 4.21 14.05
CA GLN A 166 15.38 4.83 13.78
C GLN A 166 15.25 6.32 13.46
N PHE A 167 14.25 6.74 12.68
CA PHE A 167 14.01 8.18 12.44
C PHE A 167 13.71 8.93 13.74
N VAL A 168 12.91 8.34 14.64
CA VAL A 168 12.60 8.95 15.94
C VAL A 168 13.84 9.06 16.83
N VAL A 169 14.74 8.08 16.81
CA VAL A 169 16.00 8.12 17.59
C VAL A 169 17.00 9.14 17.00
N GLN A 170 16.96 9.38 15.69
CA GLN A 170 17.84 10.33 15.00
C GLN A 170 17.37 11.80 15.08
N ALA A 171 16.12 12.02 15.44
CA ALA A 171 15.53 13.33 15.66
C ALA A 171 15.82 13.82 17.07
#